data_AF-K3WM79-F1
#
_entry.id   AF-K3WM79-F1
#
_cell.length_a   1.000
_cell.length_b   1.000
_cell.length_c   1.000
_cell.angle_alpha   90.00
_cell.angle_beta   90.00
_cell.angle_gamma   90.00
#
_symmetry.space_group_name_H-M   'P 1'
#
loop_
_entity.id
_entity.type
_entity.pdbx_description
1 polymer ?
#
loop_
_entity_poly.entity_id
_entity_poly.type
_entity_poly.pdbx_seq_one_letter_code
_entity_poly.pdbx_strand_id
1 'polypeptide(L)'
;MADIWRNKMPGLSRCIYLYNQLLQIHFNDLYLHLRQIGMHPSFLATQWFVTLFARVFPLPTVARVWDLFLVDGWKMIFRVALAITAHIRPHIIDLDMEQCSEFFRQNPKLQLEQLHIDELLSSALSFKITRKSLHKMEDERNLEYLRLRLQKTPLSYEHSVLFPNLDNNGAGHNQKVTLNFIRSQLEHFDDDVTSDTIVLRQKIEGIDKLLVQATASLYTLSYALTEVTFELEDHLEAKQRLRAQFQALSAIAIAEATAPSPSSLSGNDDLRRRKSLQLWSPAETLTYINNRMYGCFERATRLSMLSTRNSSKQEEDFDEHEAQEREQERRTLSHLEILVPRLAADLKAIQKKIDANDLELHGVQQRYLRLQSECQLAKVRVEEMQQFKDRLSDQMVQLMLETERLKNSKMQQLFAQVDEVNEAQES
;
A
#
# COMPACT_ATOMS: atom_id res chain seq x y z
N MET A 1 -26.82 1.58 43.85
CA MET A 1 -27.40 2.93 43.72
C MET A 1 -27.08 3.81 44.92
N ALA A 2 -27.13 3.28 46.15
CA ALA A 2 -26.78 4.03 47.36
C ALA A 2 -25.35 4.62 47.36
N ASP A 3 -24.40 4.02 46.62
CA ASP A 3 -22.99 4.43 46.58
C ASP A 3 -22.73 5.83 45.98
N ILE A 4 -23.70 6.42 45.27
CA ILE A 4 -23.57 7.77 44.69
C ILE A 4 -23.53 8.83 45.79
N TRP A 5 -24.33 8.65 46.85
CA TRP A 5 -24.46 9.60 47.94
C TRP A 5 -23.70 9.19 49.20
N ARG A 6 -22.89 8.13 49.12
CA ARG A 6 -21.97 7.75 50.20
C ARG A 6 -20.90 8.84 50.38
N ASN A 7 -20.27 8.91 51.54
CA ASN A 7 -19.17 9.85 51.82
C ASN A 7 -18.13 9.84 50.68
N LYS A 8 -17.68 11.04 50.27
CA LYS A 8 -16.80 11.28 49.10
C LYS A 8 -17.41 10.95 47.73
N MET A 9 -18.70 10.62 47.66
CA MET A 9 -19.48 10.36 46.44
C MET A 9 -18.77 9.45 45.40
N PRO A 10 -18.26 8.27 45.79
CA PRO A 10 -17.48 7.43 44.88
C PRO A 10 -18.28 6.95 43.67
N GLY A 11 -19.60 6.76 43.83
CA GLY A 11 -20.49 6.41 42.72
C GLY A 11 -20.63 7.53 41.69
N LEU A 12 -20.55 8.79 42.11
CA LEU A 12 -20.59 9.94 41.20
C LEU A 12 -19.29 10.04 40.41
N SER A 13 -18.13 9.93 41.07
CA SER A 13 -16.84 9.93 40.37
C SER A 13 -16.72 8.76 39.39
N ARG A 14 -17.30 7.59 39.71
CA ARG A 14 -17.46 6.48 38.75
C ARG A 14 -18.29 6.90 37.53
N CYS A 15 -19.45 7.52 37.72
CA CYS A 15 -20.29 7.95 36.60
C CYS A 15 -19.57 9.00 35.73
N ILE A 16 -18.88 9.96 36.34
CA ILE A 16 -18.11 11.00 35.64
C ILE A 16 -16.99 10.35 34.82
N TYR A 17 -16.26 9.38 35.38
CA TYR A 17 -15.21 8.66 34.66
C TYR A 17 -15.76 7.96 33.41
N LEU A 18 -16.84 7.18 33.58
CA LEU A 18 -17.44 6.43 32.47
C LEU A 18 -18.01 7.37 31.40
N TYR A 19 -18.60 8.49 31.81
CA TYR A 19 -19.06 9.52 30.89
C TYR A 19 -17.90 10.15 30.13
N ASN A 20 -16.76 10.41 30.78
CA ASN A 20 -15.56 10.93 30.12
C ASN A 20 -15.03 9.97 29.03
N GLN A 21 -14.99 8.66 29.32
CA GLN A 21 -14.61 7.64 28.34
C GLN A 21 -15.59 7.59 27.15
N LEU A 22 -16.90 7.65 27.44
CA LEU A 22 -17.93 7.69 26.40
C LEU A 22 -17.86 8.97 25.55
N LEU A 23 -17.49 10.10 26.14
CA LEU A 23 -17.27 11.36 25.43
C LEU A 23 -16.11 11.22 24.45
N GLN A 24 -15.00 10.61 24.87
CA GLN A 24 -13.86 10.35 23.98
C GLN A 24 -14.23 9.44 22.81
N ILE A 25 -15.07 8.42 23.03
CA ILE A 25 -15.49 7.48 21.98
C ILE A 25 -16.45 8.12 20.97
N HIS A 26 -17.46 8.87 21.45
CA HIS A 26 -18.54 9.38 20.59
C HIS A 26 -18.33 10.82 20.10
N PHE A 27 -17.57 11.63 20.83
CA PHE A 27 -17.35 13.06 20.59
C PHE A 27 -15.89 13.46 20.88
N ASN A 28 -14.95 12.81 20.19
CA ASN A 28 -13.51 13.01 20.43
C ASN A 28 -13.06 14.47 20.19
N ASP A 29 -13.65 15.15 19.22
CA ASP A 29 -13.40 16.57 18.94
C ASP A 29 -13.77 17.46 20.13
N LEU A 30 -14.96 17.23 20.71
CA LEU A 30 -15.41 17.96 21.90
C LEU A 30 -14.56 17.63 23.12
N TYR A 31 -14.21 16.35 23.30
CA TYR A 31 -13.31 15.92 24.37
C TYR A 31 -11.96 16.64 24.31
N LEU A 32 -11.34 16.70 23.13
CA LEU A 32 -10.07 17.39 22.93
C LEU A 32 -10.20 18.90 23.16
N HIS A 33 -11.26 19.52 22.65
CA HIS A 33 -11.52 20.94 22.85
C HIS A 33 -11.69 21.30 24.34
N LEU A 34 -12.55 20.58 25.07
CA LEU A 34 -12.75 20.77 26.51
C LEU A 34 -11.43 20.65 27.30
N ARG A 35 -10.57 19.70 26.92
CA ARG A 35 -9.25 19.53 27.52
C ARG A 35 -8.30 20.68 27.20
N GLN A 36 -8.33 21.22 25.98
CA GLN A 36 -7.51 22.36 25.57
C GLN A 36 -7.87 23.63 26.34
N ILE A 37 -9.15 23.89 26.55
CA ILE A 37 -9.63 25.05 27.33
C ILE A 37 -9.55 24.82 28.85
N GLY A 38 -9.06 23.66 29.31
CA GLY A 38 -8.90 23.34 30.73
C GLY A 38 -10.22 23.07 31.47
N MET A 39 -11.30 22.72 30.76
CA MET A 39 -12.58 22.39 31.36
C MET A 39 -12.78 20.87 31.47
N HIS A 40 -12.93 20.38 32.69
CA HIS A 40 -13.19 18.97 32.93
C HIS A 40 -14.67 18.60 32.70
N PRO A 41 -15.00 17.47 32.03
CA PRO A 41 -16.39 17.06 31.75
C PRO A 41 -17.28 16.85 32.99
N SER A 42 -16.68 16.72 34.18
CA SER A 42 -17.41 16.74 35.46
C SER A 42 -18.24 18.01 35.63
N PHE A 43 -17.77 19.16 35.12
CA PHE A 43 -18.49 20.42 35.22
C PHE A 43 -19.91 20.32 34.63
N LEU A 44 -20.03 19.59 33.51
CA LEU A 44 -21.30 19.36 32.82
C LEU A 44 -22.14 18.30 33.54
N ALA A 45 -21.52 17.17 33.84
CA ALA A 45 -22.25 15.96 34.11
C ALA A 45 -22.55 15.71 35.61
N THR A 46 -21.88 16.42 36.53
CA THR A 46 -22.08 16.25 37.97
C THR A 46 -23.53 16.43 38.37
N GLN A 47 -24.15 17.55 37.97
CA GLN A 47 -25.56 17.83 38.28
C GLN A 47 -26.50 16.80 37.62
N TRP A 48 -26.18 16.37 36.40
CA TRP A 48 -26.97 15.40 35.65
C TRP A 48 -27.07 14.06 36.37
N PHE A 49 -25.92 13.51 36.81
CA PHE A 49 -25.87 12.22 37.48
C PHE A 49 -26.41 12.26 38.91
N VAL A 50 -26.11 13.32 39.68
CA VAL A 50 -26.61 13.46 41.07
C VAL A 50 -28.14 13.57 41.11
N THR A 51 -28.74 14.23 40.13
CA THR A 51 -30.19 14.48 40.10
C THR A 51 -30.95 13.59 39.14
N LEU A 52 -30.28 12.65 38.48
CA LEU A 52 -30.84 11.82 37.40
C LEU A 52 -31.66 12.67 36.40
N PHE A 53 -31.06 13.80 36.00
CA PHE A 53 -31.62 14.82 35.10
C PHE A 53 -32.87 15.57 35.58
N ALA A 54 -33.34 15.37 36.82
CA ALA A 54 -34.55 16.01 37.34
C ALA A 54 -34.50 17.55 37.36
N ARG A 55 -33.30 18.14 37.38
CA ARG A 55 -33.13 19.61 37.33
C ARG A 55 -33.01 20.16 35.91
N VAL A 56 -32.78 19.31 34.93
CA VAL A 56 -32.50 19.70 33.54
C VAL A 56 -33.76 19.63 32.70
N PHE A 57 -34.56 18.58 32.89
CA PHE A 57 -35.78 18.34 32.12
C PHE A 57 -37.06 18.67 32.89
N PRO A 58 -38.16 19.01 32.19
CA PRO A 58 -39.50 19.04 32.79
C PRO A 58 -39.92 17.66 33.32
N LEU A 59 -40.78 17.65 34.34
CA LEU A 59 -41.22 16.41 35.01
C LEU A 59 -41.74 15.31 34.06
N PRO A 60 -42.56 15.60 33.02
CA PRO A 60 -43.02 14.56 32.10
C PRO A 60 -41.87 13.86 31.36
N THR A 61 -40.86 14.63 30.94
CA THR A 61 -39.66 14.10 30.28
C THR A 61 -38.81 13.26 31.23
N VAL A 62 -38.58 13.76 32.45
CA VAL A 62 -37.83 13.05 33.49
C VAL A 62 -38.49 11.71 33.82
N ALA A 63 -39.81 11.69 33.96
CA ALA A 63 -40.56 10.46 34.25
C ALA A 63 -40.33 9.38 33.18
N ARG A 64 -40.35 9.75 31.89
CA ARG A 64 -40.08 8.81 30.79
C ARG A 64 -38.63 8.32 30.77
N VAL A 65 -37.67 9.20 31.08
CA VAL A 65 -36.27 8.81 31.25
C VAL A 65 -36.12 7.83 32.42
N TRP A 66 -36.85 8.06 33.51
CA TRP A 66 -36.84 7.18 34.69
C TRP A 66 -37.50 5.83 34.43
N ASP A 67 -38.61 5.78 33.68
CA ASP A 67 -39.22 4.52 33.25
C ASP A 67 -38.20 3.64 32.52
N LEU A 68 -37.49 4.22 31.54
CA LEU A 68 -36.46 3.51 30.79
C LEU A 68 -35.25 3.17 31.66
N PHE A 69 -34.87 4.03 32.60
CA PHE A 69 -33.80 3.74 33.55
C PHE A 69 -34.13 2.55 34.45
N LEU A 70 -35.37 2.42 34.92
CA LEU A 70 -35.78 1.29 35.75
C LEU A 70 -35.77 -0.04 34.99
N VAL A 71 -36.00 -0.02 33.67
CA VAL A 71 -35.95 -1.20 32.81
C VAL A 71 -34.50 -1.54 32.40
N ASP A 72 -33.77 -0.55 31.89
CA ASP A 72 -32.49 -0.76 31.21
C ASP A 72 -31.25 -0.50 32.09
N GLY A 73 -31.44 0.14 33.24
CA GLY A 73 -30.41 0.52 34.21
C GLY A 73 -29.54 1.71 33.77
N TRP A 74 -28.36 1.83 34.36
CA TRP A 74 -27.39 2.92 34.17
C TRP A 74 -27.03 3.23 32.71
N LYS A 75 -27.10 2.21 31.84
CA LYS A 75 -26.94 2.36 30.39
C LYS A 75 -27.82 3.49 29.84
N MET A 76 -29.08 3.57 30.29
CA MET A 76 -30.00 4.59 29.81
C MET A 76 -29.58 5.99 30.24
N ILE A 77 -29.12 6.16 31.49
CA ILE A 77 -28.63 7.44 32.01
C ILE A 77 -27.46 7.95 31.17
N PHE A 78 -26.50 7.09 30.81
CA PHE A 78 -25.38 7.47 29.95
C PHE A 78 -25.81 7.81 28.52
N ARG A 79 -26.78 7.09 27.96
CA ARG A 79 -27.35 7.39 26.63
C ARG A 79 -28.02 8.76 26.60
N VAL A 80 -28.80 9.08 27.64
CA VAL A 80 -29.43 10.40 27.77
C VAL A 80 -28.37 11.49 27.95
N ALA A 81 -27.33 11.25 28.76
CA ALA A 81 -26.21 12.18 28.87
C ALA A 81 -25.58 12.48 27.50
N LEU A 82 -25.27 11.45 26.70
CA LEU A 82 -24.71 11.64 25.36
C LEU A 82 -25.68 12.35 24.40
N ALA A 83 -26.98 12.10 24.49
CA ALA A 83 -27.97 12.80 23.68
C ALA A 83 -28.02 14.31 24.02
N ILE A 84 -27.95 14.66 25.31
CA ILE A 84 -27.81 16.05 25.75
C ILE A 84 -26.51 16.63 25.21
N THR A 85 -25.40 15.91 25.32
CA THR A 85 -24.09 16.34 24.81
C THR A 85 -24.11 16.59 23.31
N ALA A 86 -24.76 15.71 22.54
CA ALA A 86 -24.92 15.88 21.10
C ALA A 86 -25.67 17.18 20.76
N HIS A 87 -26.68 17.52 21.55
CA HIS A 87 -27.46 18.74 21.37
C HIS A 87 -26.67 20.01 21.72
N ILE A 88 -25.91 20.00 22.82
CA ILE A 88 -25.13 21.18 23.24
C ILE A 88 -23.81 21.34 22.48
N ARG A 89 -23.23 20.25 21.95
CA ARG A 89 -21.94 20.24 21.22
C ARG A 89 -21.78 21.37 20.21
N PRO A 90 -22.70 21.61 19.25
CA PRO A 90 -22.54 22.67 18.26
C PRO A 90 -22.46 24.08 18.88
N HIS A 91 -22.94 24.27 20.10
CA HIS A 91 -22.91 25.56 20.79
C HIS A 91 -21.62 25.79 21.58
N ILE A 92 -20.91 24.73 21.96
CA ILE A 92 -19.76 24.81 22.88
C ILE A 92 -18.42 24.47 22.22
N ILE A 93 -18.41 23.90 21.02
CA ILE A 93 -17.17 23.44 20.36
C ILE A 93 -16.23 24.59 19.95
N ASP A 94 -16.78 25.78 19.72
CA ASP A 94 -16.05 26.97 19.27
C ASP A 94 -15.83 28.00 20.39
N LEU A 95 -16.19 27.67 21.64
CA LEU A 95 -16.18 28.62 22.76
C LEU A 95 -14.94 28.43 23.65
N ASP A 96 -14.37 29.54 24.12
CA ASP A 96 -13.31 29.49 25.13
C ASP A 96 -13.87 29.16 26.54
N MET A 97 -12.99 28.90 27.51
CA MET A 97 -13.39 28.51 28.88
C MET A 97 -14.38 29.48 29.55
N GLU A 98 -14.11 30.79 29.47
CA GLU A 98 -14.99 31.81 30.04
C GLU A 98 -16.34 31.88 29.33
N GLN A 99 -16.33 31.80 27.99
CA GLN A 99 -17.53 31.83 27.16
C GLN A 99 -18.40 30.59 27.38
N CYS A 100 -17.77 29.41 27.48
CA CYS A 100 -18.44 28.18 27.85
C CYS A 100 -19.09 28.29 29.23
N SER A 101 -18.36 28.78 30.24
CA SER A 101 -18.87 28.96 31.61
C SER A 101 -20.07 29.91 31.63
N GLU A 102 -20.00 31.01 30.88
CA GLU A 102 -21.10 31.97 30.74
C GLU A 102 -22.30 31.36 30.01
N PHE A 103 -22.07 30.56 28.96
CA PHE A 103 -23.13 29.82 28.26
C PHE A 103 -23.92 28.92 29.22
N PHE A 104 -23.23 28.14 30.08
CA PHE A 104 -23.88 27.27 31.06
C PHE A 104 -24.60 28.06 32.16
N ARG A 105 -24.07 29.22 32.56
CA ARG A 105 -24.72 30.12 33.53
C ARG A 105 -26.02 30.71 32.97
N GLN A 106 -25.99 31.18 31.72
CA GLN A 106 -27.15 31.80 31.06
C GLN A 106 -28.21 30.76 30.65
N ASN A 107 -27.80 29.51 30.38
CA ASN A 107 -28.66 28.42 29.94
C ASN A 107 -28.66 27.26 30.94
N PRO A 108 -29.21 27.42 32.16
CA PRO A 108 -29.16 26.38 33.20
C PRO A 108 -29.92 25.09 32.82
N LYS A 109 -30.87 25.18 31.88
CA LYS A 109 -31.60 24.04 31.30
C LYS A 109 -31.12 23.67 29.89
N LEU A 110 -29.99 24.23 29.45
CA LEU A 110 -29.30 23.88 28.20
C LEU A 110 -30.19 23.99 26.95
N GLN A 111 -31.21 24.87 26.99
CA GLN A 111 -32.20 25.05 25.91
C GLN A 111 -33.02 23.79 25.58
N LEU A 112 -32.98 22.77 26.45
CA LEU A 112 -33.67 21.49 26.26
C LEU A 112 -35.20 21.57 26.46
N GLU A 113 -35.72 22.73 26.83
CA GLU A 113 -37.17 22.96 26.98
C GLU A 113 -37.91 22.88 25.64
N GLN A 114 -37.22 23.15 24.54
CA GLN A 114 -37.79 23.15 23.18
C GLN A 114 -37.69 21.79 22.49
N LEU A 115 -36.91 20.85 23.04
CA LEU A 115 -36.75 19.52 22.47
C LEU A 115 -37.94 18.63 22.80
N HIS A 116 -38.48 17.98 21.77
CA HIS A 116 -39.47 16.93 21.98
C HIS A 116 -38.82 15.70 22.63
N ILE A 117 -39.55 15.11 23.59
CA ILE A 117 -39.10 13.93 24.36
C ILE A 117 -38.75 12.78 23.43
N ASP A 118 -39.57 12.56 22.39
CA ASP A 118 -39.38 11.45 21.45
C ASP A 118 -38.11 11.61 20.61
N GLU A 119 -37.73 12.83 20.27
CA GLU A 119 -36.47 13.12 19.56
C GLU A 119 -35.26 12.88 20.48
N LEU A 120 -35.33 13.34 21.73
CA LEU A 120 -34.30 13.09 22.74
C LEU A 120 -34.11 11.59 22.98
N LEU A 121 -35.20 10.84 23.16
CA LEU A 121 -35.14 9.41 23.42
C LEU A 121 -34.67 8.63 22.20
N SER A 122 -35.10 9.01 20.99
CA SER A 122 -34.63 8.41 19.75
C SER A 122 -33.12 8.62 19.57
N SER A 123 -32.65 9.85 19.83
CA SER A 123 -31.22 10.18 19.83
C SER A 123 -30.46 9.35 20.88
N ALA A 124 -30.95 9.29 22.12
CA ALA A 124 -30.34 8.51 23.20
C ALA A 124 -30.23 7.01 22.85
N LEU A 125 -31.29 6.43 22.27
CA LEU A 125 -31.31 5.02 21.88
C LEU A 125 -30.39 4.70 20.70
N SER A 126 -30.04 5.69 19.87
CA SER A 126 -29.08 5.53 18.77
C SER A 126 -27.66 5.19 19.24
N PHE A 127 -27.28 5.62 20.45
CA PHE A 127 -25.97 5.33 21.03
C PHE A 127 -25.85 3.86 21.47
N LYS A 128 -24.94 3.14 20.82
CA LYS A 128 -24.67 1.70 21.07
C LYS A 128 -23.86 1.47 22.34
N ILE A 129 -24.44 1.77 23.50
CA ILE A 129 -23.86 1.43 24.81
C ILE A 129 -24.36 0.04 25.23
N THR A 130 -23.45 -0.87 25.58
CA THR A 130 -23.77 -2.21 26.09
C THR A 130 -23.33 -2.37 27.54
N ARG A 131 -23.98 -3.27 28.30
CA ARG A 131 -23.59 -3.58 29.69
C ARG A 131 -22.15 -4.10 29.77
N LYS A 132 -21.72 -4.90 28.79
CA LYS A 132 -20.35 -5.42 28.69
C LYS A 132 -19.32 -4.30 28.53
N SER A 133 -19.60 -3.32 27.66
CA SER A 133 -18.70 -2.17 27.45
C SER A 133 -18.59 -1.30 28.70
N LEU A 134 -19.70 -1.05 29.40
CA LEU A 134 -19.68 -0.32 30.68
C LEU A 134 -18.86 -1.06 31.74
N HIS A 135 -19.09 -2.37 31.90
CA HIS A 135 -18.33 -3.18 32.85
C HIS A 135 -16.82 -3.14 32.55
N LYS A 136 -16.45 -3.24 31.26
CA LYS A 136 -15.05 -3.15 30.85
C LYS A 136 -14.41 -1.80 31.26
N MET A 137 -15.10 -0.69 31.00
CA MET A 137 -14.60 0.64 31.41
C MET A 137 -14.55 0.80 32.94
N GLU A 138 -15.38 0.08 33.69
CA GLU A 138 -15.32 0.03 35.15
C GLU A 138 -14.11 -0.79 35.63
N ASP A 139 -13.81 -1.91 34.99
CA ASP A 139 -12.61 -2.69 35.27
C ASP A 139 -11.35 -1.88 34.99
N GLU A 140 -11.34 -1.13 33.87
CA GLU A 140 -10.27 -0.18 33.51
C GLU A 140 -10.11 0.91 34.58
N ARG A 141 -11.22 1.53 35.03
CA ARG A 141 -11.21 2.50 36.15
C ARG A 141 -10.63 1.90 37.42
N ASN A 142 -11.04 0.69 37.78
CA ASN A 142 -10.57 0.03 38.99
C ASN A 142 -9.07 -0.23 38.93
N LEU A 143 -8.58 -0.66 37.76
CA LEU A 143 -7.17 -0.88 37.53
C LEU A 143 -6.36 0.42 37.58
N GLU A 144 -6.89 1.51 37.02
CA GLU A 144 -6.31 2.85 37.14
C GLU A 144 -6.23 3.32 38.61
N TYR A 145 -7.30 3.11 39.38
CA TYR A 145 -7.31 3.37 40.82
C TYR A 145 -6.20 2.61 41.55
N LEU A 146 -6.00 1.33 41.26
CA LEU A 146 -4.92 0.53 41.86
C LEU A 146 -3.54 1.03 41.45
N ARG A 147 -3.34 1.41 40.19
CA ARG A 147 -2.09 2.00 39.70
C ARG A 147 -1.77 3.31 40.42
N LEU A 148 -2.76 4.21 40.55
CA LEU A 148 -2.61 5.47 41.26
C LEU A 148 -2.32 5.27 42.76
N ARG A 149 -2.85 4.20 43.38
CA ARG A 149 -2.53 3.83 44.78
C ARG A 149 -1.06 3.42 44.95
N LEU A 150 -0.42 2.86 43.92
CA LEU A 150 1.00 2.51 43.91
C LEU A 150 1.93 3.71 43.61
N GLN A 151 1.39 4.76 43.00
CA GLN A 151 2.15 5.92 42.55
C GLN A 151 2.64 6.76 43.75
N LYS A 152 3.91 7.21 43.68
CA LYS A 152 4.53 8.02 44.74
C LYS A 152 4.34 9.53 44.55
N THR A 153 3.99 9.98 43.34
CA THR A 153 3.82 11.40 43.00
C THR A 153 2.45 11.91 43.45
N PRO A 154 2.31 13.21 43.75
CA PRO A 154 1.00 13.79 44.07
C PRO A 154 0.02 13.61 42.91
N LEU A 155 -1.25 13.37 43.25
CA LEU A 155 -2.32 13.22 42.27
C LEU A 155 -2.52 14.54 41.51
N SER A 156 -2.70 14.44 40.19
CA SER A 156 -3.20 15.57 39.39
C SER A 156 -4.60 15.97 39.88
N TYR A 157 -4.98 17.22 39.67
CA TYR A 157 -6.32 17.73 40.00
C TYR A 157 -7.43 16.84 39.39
N GLU A 158 -7.28 16.44 38.12
CA GLU A 158 -8.25 15.55 37.46
C GLU A 158 -8.37 14.19 38.18
N HIS A 159 -7.25 13.59 38.57
CA HIS A 159 -7.25 12.32 39.31
C HIS A 159 -7.86 12.47 40.70
N SER A 160 -7.70 13.61 41.38
CA SER A 160 -8.35 13.86 42.68
C SER A 160 -9.88 13.91 42.53
N VAL A 161 -10.40 14.52 41.46
CA VAL A 161 -11.84 14.57 41.17
C VAL A 161 -12.41 13.19 40.81
N LEU A 162 -11.68 12.40 40.00
CA LEU A 162 -12.11 11.08 39.54
C LEU A 162 -11.93 9.97 40.59
N PHE A 163 -10.99 10.15 41.52
CA PHE A 163 -10.63 9.19 42.55
C PHE A 163 -10.53 9.83 43.95
N PRO A 164 -11.65 10.34 44.50
CA PRO A 164 -11.66 11.09 45.77
C PRO A 164 -11.25 10.25 46.99
N ASN A 165 -11.25 8.93 46.86
CA ASN A 165 -10.82 8.01 47.90
C ASN A 165 -9.30 7.84 48.00
N LEU A 166 -8.52 8.39 47.05
CA LEU A 166 -7.05 8.28 47.01
C LEU A 166 -6.31 9.39 47.75
N ASP A 167 -6.98 10.43 48.25
CA ASP A 167 -6.33 11.56 48.92
C ASP A 167 -5.53 11.09 50.16
N ASN A 168 -4.22 10.91 49.93
CA ASN A 168 -3.23 10.24 50.78
C ASN A 168 -2.79 11.04 52.03
N ASN A 169 -3.54 12.07 52.44
CA ASN A 169 -3.11 12.98 53.50
C ASN A 169 -3.06 12.34 54.90
N GLY A 170 -3.35 11.04 55.03
CA GLY A 170 -3.29 10.28 56.30
C GLY A 170 -2.89 8.82 56.17
N ALA A 171 -2.19 8.41 55.09
CA ALA A 171 -1.78 7.01 54.95
C ALA A 171 -0.81 6.60 56.08
N GLY A 172 -1.28 5.71 56.97
CA GLY A 172 -0.50 5.20 58.11
C GLY A 172 0.75 4.44 57.68
N HIS A 173 1.71 4.28 58.61
CA HIS A 173 2.99 3.61 58.34
C HIS A 173 2.79 2.20 57.74
N ASN A 174 1.84 1.42 58.26
CA ASN A 174 1.53 0.07 57.78
C ASN A 174 1.07 0.06 56.32
N GLN A 175 0.26 1.04 55.90
CA GLN A 175 -0.23 1.12 54.52
C GLN A 175 0.91 1.39 53.54
N LYS A 176 1.90 2.19 53.92
CA LYS A 176 3.10 2.45 53.10
C LYS A 176 3.99 1.20 52.97
N VAL A 177 4.13 0.42 54.03
CA VAL A 177 4.88 -0.85 54.02
C VAL A 177 4.23 -1.85 53.06
N THR A 178 2.91 -2.02 53.15
CA THR A 178 2.17 -2.91 52.25
C THR A 178 2.25 -2.48 50.78
N LEU A 179 2.16 -1.18 50.49
CA LEU A 179 2.31 -0.67 49.11
C LEU A 179 3.73 -0.85 48.57
N ASN A 180 4.76 -0.74 49.42
CA ASN A 180 6.14 -1.03 49.01
C ASN A 180 6.34 -2.52 48.71
N PHE A 181 5.71 -3.41 49.48
CA PHE A 181 5.71 -4.85 49.20
C PHE A 181 5.02 -5.18 47.87
N ILE A 182 3.85 -4.60 47.59
CA ILE A 182 3.18 -4.80 46.29
C ILE A 182 4.07 -4.28 45.16
N ARG A 183 4.73 -3.12 45.33
CA ARG A 183 5.64 -2.58 44.31
C ARG A 183 6.79 -3.53 44.01
N SER A 184 7.47 -4.07 45.02
CA SER A 184 8.59 -5.00 44.78
C SER A 184 8.16 -6.30 44.11
N GLN A 185 6.96 -6.80 44.41
CA GLN A 185 6.40 -7.97 43.73
C GLN A 185 6.06 -7.70 42.26
N LEU A 186 5.74 -6.45 41.90
CA LEU A 186 5.43 -6.05 40.54
C LEU A 186 6.67 -5.62 39.72
N GLU A 187 7.77 -5.24 40.37
CA GLU A 187 9.04 -4.84 39.73
C GLU A 187 9.65 -5.98 38.90
N HIS A 188 9.52 -7.24 39.35
CA HIS A 188 10.04 -8.40 38.59
C HIS A 188 9.45 -8.52 37.18
N PHE A 189 8.16 -8.21 37.00
CA PHE A 189 7.54 -8.21 35.67
C PHE A 189 8.10 -7.11 34.76
N ASP A 190 8.51 -5.98 35.33
CA ASP A 190 9.14 -4.90 34.55
C ASP A 190 10.56 -5.30 34.14
N ASP A 191 11.32 -5.92 35.05
CA ASP A 191 12.67 -6.41 34.76
C ASP A 191 12.67 -7.49 33.67
N ASP A 192 11.78 -8.48 33.75
CA ASP A 192 11.66 -9.55 32.75
C ASP A 192 11.32 -8.98 31.36
N VAL A 193 10.35 -8.07 31.29
CA VAL A 193 9.98 -7.39 30.04
C VAL A 193 11.14 -6.58 29.48
N THR A 194 11.88 -5.86 30.32
CA THR A 194 13.04 -5.08 29.85
C THR A 194 14.13 -5.99 29.29
N SER A 195 14.43 -7.12 29.96
CA SER A 195 15.39 -8.10 29.47
C SER A 195 14.97 -8.68 28.10
N ASP A 196 13.73 -9.16 27.99
CA ASP A 196 13.23 -9.79 26.77
C ASP A 196 13.11 -8.80 25.60
N THR A 197 12.67 -7.57 25.88
CA THR A 197 12.58 -6.51 24.87
C THR A 197 13.96 -6.07 24.37
N ILE A 198 14.99 -6.06 25.23
CA ILE A 198 16.37 -5.79 24.81
C ILE A 198 16.85 -6.87 23.83
N VAL A 199 16.64 -8.15 24.15
CA VAL A 199 17.05 -9.27 23.27
C VAL A 199 16.35 -9.22 21.92
N LEU A 200 15.03 -8.98 21.90
CA LEU A 200 14.26 -8.86 20.66
C LEU A 200 14.69 -7.64 19.84
N ARG A 201 14.94 -6.50 20.49
CA ARG A 201 15.43 -5.29 19.82
C ARG A 201 16.77 -5.54 19.13
N GLN A 202 17.72 -6.18 19.81
CA GLN A 202 19.02 -6.52 19.21
C GLN A 202 18.88 -7.44 18.00
N LYS A 203 17.96 -8.41 18.04
CA LYS A 203 17.67 -9.27 16.88
C LYS A 203 17.08 -8.48 15.71
N ILE A 204 16.12 -7.59 15.98
CA ILE A 204 15.50 -6.72 14.98
C ILE A 204 16.55 -5.81 14.33
N GLU A 205 17.41 -5.16 15.13
CA GLU A 205 18.52 -4.34 14.62
C GLU A 205 19.51 -5.14 13.77
N GLY A 206 19.77 -6.40 14.13
CA GLY A 206 20.59 -7.31 13.34
C GLY A 206 19.98 -7.60 11.95
N ILE A 207 18.69 -7.87 11.90
CA ILE A 207 17.96 -8.12 10.64
C ILE A 207 17.86 -6.86 9.80
N ASP A 208 17.64 -5.70 10.42
CA ASP A 208 17.60 -4.42 9.70
C ASP A 208 18.91 -4.14 8.96
N LYS A 209 20.04 -4.43 9.58
CA LYS A 209 21.35 -4.33 8.91
C LYS A 209 21.44 -5.27 7.71
N LEU A 210 20.99 -6.52 7.85
CA LEU A 210 20.98 -7.50 6.76
C LEU A 210 19.99 -7.11 5.64
N LEU A 211 18.85 -6.51 5.99
CA LEU A 211 17.85 -6.04 5.05
C LEU A 211 18.39 -4.87 4.23
N VAL A 212 19.07 -3.91 4.85
CA VAL A 212 19.76 -2.82 4.15
C VAL A 212 20.81 -3.38 3.16
N GLN A 213 21.57 -4.40 3.56
CA GLN A 213 22.54 -5.05 2.66
C GLN A 213 21.85 -5.77 1.49
N ALA A 214 20.78 -6.53 1.77
CA ALA A 214 20.04 -7.26 0.75
C ALA A 214 19.34 -6.32 -0.25
N THR A 215 18.73 -5.24 0.23
CA THR A 215 18.11 -4.21 -0.61
C THR A 215 19.14 -3.49 -1.48
N ALA A 216 20.31 -3.14 -0.92
CA ALA A 216 21.41 -2.59 -1.71
C ALA A 216 21.82 -3.54 -2.85
N SER A 217 21.93 -4.85 -2.58
CA SER A 217 22.24 -5.85 -3.62
C SER A 217 21.14 -6.00 -4.67
N LEU A 218 19.87 -5.83 -4.30
CA LEU A 218 18.75 -5.81 -5.24
C LEU A 218 18.84 -4.58 -6.15
N TYR A 219 19.13 -3.40 -5.60
CA TYR A 219 19.27 -2.18 -6.41
C TYR A 219 20.39 -2.29 -7.44
N THR A 220 21.56 -2.84 -7.06
CA THR A 220 22.66 -3.04 -8.03
C THR A 220 22.30 -4.03 -9.12
N LEU A 221 21.65 -5.15 -8.78
CA LEU A 221 21.16 -6.13 -9.75
C LEU A 221 20.06 -5.55 -10.65
N SER A 222 19.16 -4.74 -10.11
CA SER A 222 18.11 -4.07 -10.87
C SER A 222 18.69 -3.07 -11.87
N TYR A 223 19.72 -2.32 -11.47
CA TYR A 223 20.43 -1.41 -12.37
C TYR A 223 21.13 -2.17 -13.50
N ALA A 224 21.84 -3.25 -13.18
CA ALA A 224 22.47 -4.11 -14.18
C ALA A 224 21.43 -4.76 -15.12
N LEU A 225 20.26 -5.13 -14.60
CA LEU A 225 19.16 -5.65 -15.41
C LEU A 225 18.64 -4.59 -16.38
N THR A 226 18.47 -3.33 -15.92
CA THR A 226 18.03 -2.23 -16.79
C THR A 226 19.04 -1.93 -17.90
N GLU A 227 20.34 -1.97 -17.60
CA GLU A 227 21.39 -1.79 -18.60
C GLU A 227 21.32 -2.87 -19.68
N VAL A 228 21.19 -4.14 -19.29
CA VAL A 228 21.07 -5.27 -20.22
C VAL A 228 19.76 -5.23 -21.02
N THR A 229 18.66 -4.71 -20.45
CA THR A 229 17.43 -4.52 -21.23
C THR A 229 17.61 -3.50 -22.35
N PHE A 230 18.31 -2.40 -22.10
CA PHE A 230 18.61 -1.42 -23.14
C PHE A 230 19.52 -2.02 -24.23
N GLU A 231 20.59 -2.74 -23.85
CA GLU A 231 21.44 -3.45 -24.80
C GLU A 231 20.62 -4.42 -25.68
N LEU A 232 19.70 -5.16 -25.07
CA LEU A 232 18.85 -6.12 -25.77
C LEU A 232 17.89 -5.44 -26.76
N GLU A 233 17.29 -4.32 -26.38
CA GLU A 233 16.45 -3.49 -27.25
C GLU A 233 17.26 -2.95 -28.44
N ASP A 234 18.45 -2.42 -28.20
CA ASP A 234 19.34 -1.89 -29.24
C ASP A 234 19.71 -2.97 -30.28
N HIS A 235 20.08 -4.18 -29.82
CA HIS A 235 20.39 -5.29 -30.71
C HIS A 235 19.17 -5.75 -31.51
N LEU A 236 17.98 -5.80 -30.88
CA LEU A 236 16.72 -6.14 -31.55
C LEU A 236 16.35 -5.12 -32.63
N GLU A 237 16.48 -3.82 -32.33
CA GLU A 237 16.25 -2.76 -33.30
C GLU A 237 17.25 -2.83 -34.46
N ALA A 238 18.54 -3.02 -34.16
CA ALA A 238 19.57 -3.17 -35.19
C ALA A 238 19.27 -4.37 -36.11
N LYS A 239 18.81 -5.50 -35.55
CA LYS A 239 18.39 -6.68 -36.31
C LYS A 239 17.19 -6.38 -37.20
N GLN A 240 16.19 -5.67 -36.71
CA GLN A 240 15.03 -5.25 -37.51
C GLN A 240 15.45 -4.31 -38.65
N ARG A 241 16.32 -3.33 -38.39
CA ARG A 241 16.86 -2.42 -39.41
C ARG A 241 17.64 -3.17 -40.49
N LEU A 242 18.53 -4.08 -40.11
CA LEU A 242 19.29 -4.90 -41.06
C LEU A 242 18.37 -5.81 -41.90
N ARG A 243 17.34 -6.40 -41.29
CA ARG A 243 16.34 -7.21 -42.02
C ARG A 243 15.53 -6.36 -42.99
N ALA A 244 15.12 -5.15 -42.61
CA ALA A 244 14.42 -4.23 -43.50
C ALA A 244 15.31 -3.80 -44.69
N GLN A 245 16.59 -3.50 -44.45
CA GLN A 245 17.56 -3.21 -45.51
C GLN A 245 17.76 -4.40 -46.44
N PHE A 246 17.88 -5.62 -45.89
CA PHE A 246 17.98 -6.85 -46.66
C PHE A 246 16.73 -7.04 -47.55
N GLN A 247 15.53 -6.87 -46.98
CA GLN A 247 14.27 -6.98 -47.71
C GLN A 247 14.17 -5.93 -48.83
N ALA A 248 14.54 -4.67 -48.57
CA ALA A 248 14.52 -3.61 -49.56
C ALA A 248 15.49 -3.88 -50.73
N LEU A 249 16.75 -4.26 -50.43
CA LEU A 249 17.72 -4.61 -51.48
C LEU A 249 17.31 -5.87 -52.24
N SER A 250 16.73 -6.86 -51.56
CA SER A 250 16.21 -8.05 -52.23
C SER A 250 15.06 -7.70 -53.18
N ALA A 251 14.16 -6.79 -52.79
CA ALA A 251 13.06 -6.34 -53.62
C ALA A 251 13.55 -5.57 -54.86
N ILE A 252 14.60 -4.73 -54.72
CA ILE A 252 15.25 -4.04 -55.84
C ILE A 252 15.88 -5.07 -56.80
N ALA A 253 16.67 -6.00 -56.26
CA ALA A 253 17.31 -7.05 -57.06
C ALA A 253 16.28 -7.92 -57.80
N ILE A 254 15.15 -8.24 -57.16
CA ILE A 254 14.05 -8.97 -57.79
C ILE A 254 13.39 -8.11 -58.88
N ALA A 255 13.10 -6.84 -58.62
CA ALA A 255 12.47 -5.93 -59.58
C ALA A 255 13.34 -5.75 -60.83
N GLU A 256 14.67 -5.63 -60.68
CA GLU A 256 15.60 -5.52 -61.80
C GLU A 256 15.76 -6.86 -62.55
N ALA A 257 15.77 -7.99 -61.84
CA ALA A 257 15.80 -9.33 -62.46
C ALA A 257 14.46 -9.75 -63.10
N THR A 258 13.37 -9.06 -62.77
CA THR A 258 12.02 -9.26 -63.34
C THR A 258 11.58 -8.13 -64.26
N ALA A 259 12.42 -7.10 -64.47
CA ALA A 259 12.13 -6.02 -65.39
C ALA A 259 11.88 -6.61 -66.80
N PRO A 260 10.71 -6.34 -67.40
CA PRO A 260 10.41 -6.83 -68.73
C PRO A 260 11.30 -6.12 -69.76
N SER A 261 11.81 -6.86 -70.74
CA SER A 261 12.16 -6.27 -72.04
C SER A 261 10.90 -5.57 -72.61
N PRO A 262 11.02 -4.47 -73.39
CA PRO A 262 9.88 -3.60 -73.74
C PRO A 262 8.70 -4.25 -74.50
N SER A 263 8.72 -5.56 -74.80
CA SER A 263 7.77 -6.24 -75.69
C SER A 263 6.73 -7.15 -75.00
N SER A 264 6.54 -7.12 -73.67
CA SER A 264 5.49 -7.94 -73.02
C SER A 264 4.58 -7.18 -72.06
N LEU A 265 3.56 -6.52 -72.61
CA LEU A 265 2.39 -6.03 -71.86
C LEU A 265 1.34 -7.15 -71.72
N SER A 266 1.18 -7.71 -70.51
CA SER A 266 -0.06 -8.37 -70.08
C SER A 266 -0.24 -8.22 -68.57
N GLY A 267 -1.12 -7.30 -68.19
CA GLY A 267 -1.18 -6.61 -66.89
C GLY A 267 -1.89 -7.33 -65.74
N ASN A 268 -1.86 -8.66 -65.64
CA ASN A 268 -2.54 -9.38 -64.53
C ASN A 268 -1.61 -10.19 -63.60
N ASP A 269 -0.32 -10.32 -63.93
CA ASP A 269 0.61 -11.22 -63.20
C ASP A 269 1.43 -10.51 -62.10
N ASP A 270 1.48 -9.17 -62.11
CA ASP A 270 2.31 -8.36 -61.21
C ASP A 270 1.82 -8.31 -59.76
N LEU A 271 0.50 -8.41 -59.54
CA LEU A 271 -0.08 -8.29 -58.20
C LEU A 271 0.08 -9.58 -57.37
N ARG A 272 0.14 -10.76 -58.01
CA ARG A 272 0.42 -12.04 -57.35
C ARG A 272 1.90 -12.19 -57.00
N ARG A 273 2.81 -11.75 -57.89
CA ARG A 273 4.26 -11.78 -57.63
C ARG A 273 4.67 -10.86 -56.48
N ARG A 274 4.08 -9.67 -56.36
CA ARG A 274 4.35 -8.77 -55.22
C ARG A 274 3.96 -9.35 -53.86
N LYS A 275 2.90 -10.18 -53.79
CA LYS A 275 2.48 -10.83 -52.54
C LYS A 275 3.28 -12.10 -52.21
N SER A 276 3.77 -12.84 -53.21
CA SER A 276 4.59 -14.05 -52.96
C SER A 276 5.98 -13.74 -52.40
N LEU A 277 6.53 -12.55 -52.67
CA LEU A 277 7.87 -12.14 -52.25
C LEU A 277 7.98 -11.75 -50.76
N GLN A 278 6.86 -11.50 -50.08
CA GLN A 278 6.87 -11.14 -48.66
C GLN A 278 7.07 -12.32 -47.70
N LEU A 279 7.07 -13.57 -48.19
CA LEU A 279 7.10 -14.77 -47.33
C LEU A 279 8.40 -15.60 -47.42
N TRP A 280 9.38 -15.17 -48.21
CA TRP A 280 10.58 -15.98 -48.47
C TRP A 280 11.67 -15.75 -47.43
N SER A 281 12.32 -16.84 -47.00
CA SER A 281 13.48 -16.73 -46.12
C SER A 281 14.70 -16.15 -46.88
N PRO A 282 15.63 -15.46 -46.20
CA PRO A 282 16.82 -14.85 -46.83
C PRO A 282 17.69 -15.83 -47.65
N ALA A 283 17.69 -17.12 -47.28
CA ALA A 283 18.45 -18.14 -47.99
C ALA A 283 17.78 -18.56 -49.31
N GLU A 284 16.45 -18.58 -49.35
CA GLU A 284 15.66 -18.96 -50.52
C GLU A 284 15.64 -17.85 -51.59
N THR A 285 15.65 -16.58 -51.18
CA THR A 285 15.76 -15.45 -52.10
C THR A 285 17.12 -15.42 -52.82
N LEU A 286 18.22 -15.63 -52.07
CA LEU A 286 19.57 -15.66 -52.62
C LEU A 286 19.79 -16.83 -53.60
N THR A 287 19.27 -18.02 -53.28
CA THR A 287 19.37 -19.19 -54.15
C THR A 287 18.54 -19.02 -55.42
N TYR A 288 17.33 -18.46 -55.32
CA TYR A 288 16.50 -18.13 -56.47
C TYR A 288 17.15 -17.09 -57.40
N ILE A 289 17.71 -16.01 -56.84
CA ILE A 289 18.43 -14.99 -57.62
C ILE A 289 19.65 -15.63 -58.29
N ASN A 290 20.47 -16.39 -57.57
CA ASN A 290 21.66 -17.04 -58.14
C ASN A 290 21.32 -18.00 -59.30
N ASN A 291 20.25 -18.80 -59.16
CA ASN A 291 19.84 -19.74 -60.20
C ASN A 291 19.33 -19.02 -61.46
N ARG A 292 18.58 -17.92 -61.29
CA ARG A 292 18.08 -17.12 -62.41
C ARG A 292 19.20 -16.30 -63.06
N MET A 293 20.14 -15.82 -62.28
CA MET A 293 21.37 -15.16 -62.74
C MET A 293 22.21 -16.08 -63.61
N TYR A 294 22.39 -17.34 -63.18
CA TYR A 294 23.08 -18.35 -63.96
C TYR A 294 22.40 -18.56 -65.32
N GLY A 295 21.06 -18.60 -65.35
CA GLY A 295 20.28 -18.69 -66.58
C GLY A 295 20.35 -17.44 -67.49
N CYS A 296 20.49 -16.24 -66.93
CA CYS A 296 20.70 -15.02 -67.72
C CYS A 296 22.09 -14.98 -68.36
N PHE A 297 23.14 -15.36 -67.63
CA PHE A 297 24.51 -15.46 -68.16
C PHE A 297 24.63 -16.53 -69.27
N GLU A 298 23.95 -17.67 -69.15
CA GLU A 298 23.87 -18.66 -70.24
C GLU A 298 23.19 -18.11 -71.50
N ARG A 299 22.19 -17.23 -71.36
CA ARG A 299 21.50 -16.61 -72.51
C ARG A 299 22.34 -15.50 -73.15
N ALA A 300 23.02 -14.69 -72.36
CA ALA A 300 23.92 -13.64 -72.85
C ALA A 300 25.11 -14.22 -73.64
N THR A 301 25.71 -15.31 -73.14
CA THR A 301 26.79 -16.03 -73.84
C THR A 301 26.31 -16.66 -75.15
N ARG A 302 25.08 -17.19 -75.21
CA ARG A 302 24.48 -17.69 -76.46
C ARG A 302 24.22 -16.60 -77.48
N LEU A 303 23.80 -15.39 -77.06
CA LEU A 303 23.59 -14.25 -77.96
C LEU A 303 24.91 -13.70 -78.54
N SER A 304 26.00 -13.71 -77.76
CA SER A 304 27.35 -13.37 -78.25
C SER A 304 27.85 -14.35 -79.32
N MET A 305 27.56 -15.65 -79.15
CA MET A 305 27.89 -16.70 -80.12
C MET A 305 27.02 -16.67 -81.39
N LEU A 306 25.80 -16.13 -81.31
CA LEU A 306 24.92 -15.92 -82.47
C LEU A 306 25.30 -14.66 -83.27
N SER A 307 25.82 -13.61 -82.59
CA SER A 307 26.29 -12.38 -83.24
C SER A 307 27.51 -12.56 -84.15
N THR A 308 28.31 -13.60 -83.93
CA THR A 308 29.50 -13.89 -84.75
C THR A 308 29.18 -14.81 -85.93
N ARG A 309 27.92 -15.27 -86.08
CA ARG A 309 27.56 -16.28 -87.10
C ARG A 309 26.62 -15.78 -88.20
N ASN A 310 26.10 -14.55 -88.12
CA ASN A 310 25.28 -13.97 -89.18
C ASN A 310 25.96 -12.73 -89.81
N SER A 311 26.85 -12.99 -90.76
CA SER A 311 27.27 -12.03 -91.79
C SER A 311 27.08 -12.65 -93.18
N SER A 312 25.83 -12.84 -93.61
CA SER A 312 25.50 -12.85 -95.05
C SER A 312 24.00 -12.68 -95.30
N LYS A 313 23.66 -11.46 -95.75
CA LYS A 313 22.63 -11.07 -96.73
C LYS A 313 21.18 -11.54 -96.53
N GLN A 314 20.27 -10.60 -96.21
CA GLN A 314 19.44 -9.86 -97.18
C GLN A 314 18.61 -8.79 -96.44
N GLU A 315 18.51 -7.60 -97.04
CA GLU A 315 17.84 -6.41 -96.54
C GLU A 315 16.33 -6.46 -96.84
N GLU A 316 15.52 -5.88 -95.93
CA GLU A 316 14.57 -4.77 -96.17
C GLU A 316 13.29 -4.87 -95.30
N ASP A 317 13.06 -3.80 -94.53
CA ASP A 317 11.81 -3.34 -93.90
C ASP A 317 11.32 -3.88 -92.55
N PHE A 318 12.14 -4.60 -91.77
CA PHE A 318 11.82 -4.94 -90.36
C PHE A 318 12.88 -4.54 -89.31
N ASP A 319 13.97 -3.89 -89.71
CA ASP A 319 15.23 -4.01 -88.95
C ASP A 319 15.66 -2.80 -88.09
N GLU A 320 15.04 -1.61 -88.17
CA GLU A 320 15.43 -0.53 -87.23
C GLU A 320 14.88 -0.76 -85.82
N HIS A 321 13.63 -1.21 -85.71
CA HIS A 321 13.02 -1.55 -84.42
C HIS A 321 13.69 -2.80 -83.81
N GLU A 322 13.91 -3.87 -84.60
CA GLU A 322 14.59 -5.06 -84.09
C GLU A 322 16.09 -4.81 -83.80
N ALA A 323 16.80 -3.99 -84.57
CA ALA A 323 18.19 -3.65 -84.26
C ALA A 323 18.30 -2.74 -83.02
N GLN A 324 17.40 -1.76 -82.85
CA GLN A 324 17.33 -0.95 -81.63
C GLN A 324 16.96 -1.81 -80.42
N GLU A 325 16.05 -2.77 -80.57
CA GLU A 325 15.65 -3.70 -79.51
C GLU A 325 16.84 -4.60 -79.11
N ARG A 326 17.59 -5.15 -80.08
CA ARG A 326 18.81 -5.94 -79.83
C ARG A 326 19.95 -5.11 -79.21
N GLU A 327 20.13 -3.86 -79.63
CA GLU A 327 21.11 -2.92 -79.07
C GLU A 327 20.75 -2.56 -77.62
N GLN A 328 19.46 -2.34 -77.35
CA GLN A 328 18.94 -2.06 -76.01
C GLN A 328 19.03 -3.29 -75.10
N GLU A 329 18.73 -4.49 -75.61
CA GLU A 329 18.96 -5.76 -74.92
C GLU A 329 20.43 -5.94 -74.55
N ARG A 330 21.38 -5.66 -75.46
CA ARG A 330 22.82 -5.72 -75.16
C ARG A 330 23.23 -4.74 -74.07
N ARG A 331 22.67 -3.52 -74.05
CA ARG A 331 22.92 -2.52 -73.01
C ARG A 331 22.31 -2.93 -71.66
N THR A 332 21.13 -3.54 -71.66
CA THR A 332 20.51 -4.07 -70.43
C THR A 332 21.28 -5.27 -69.89
N LEU A 333 21.78 -6.15 -70.76
CA LEU A 333 22.60 -7.28 -70.37
C LEU A 333 23.94 -6.82 -69.77
N SER A 334 24.65 -5.90 -70.42
CA SER A 334 25.92 -5.38 -69.87
C SER A 334 25.72 -4.61 -68.56
N HIS A 335 24.60 -3.91 -68.41
CA HIS A 335 24.22 -3.28 -67.14
C HIS A 335 23.97 -4.33 -66.04
N LEU A 336 23.24 -5.41 -66.34
CA LEU A 336 22.96 -6.49 -65.39
C LEU A 336 24.23 -7.30 -65.03
N GLU A 337 25.18 -7.44 -65.95
CA GLU A 337 26.48 -8.10 -65.68
C GLU A 337 27.29 -7.39 -64.59
N ILE A 338 27.17 -6.07 -64.49
CA ILE A 338 27.89 -5.25 -63.50
C ILE A 338 27.08 -5.11 -62.20
N LEU A 339 25.77 -4.91 -62.32
CA LEU A 339 24.90 -4.58 -61.19
C LEU A 339 24.69 -5.78 -60.24
N VAL A 340 24.57 -6.99 -60.77
CA VAL A 340 24.18 -8.13 -59.95
C VAL A 340 25.30 -8.65 -59.04
N PRO A 341 26.57 -8.77 -59.49
CA PRO A 341 27.67 -9.09 -58.58
C PRO A 341 27.76 -8.10 -57.41
N ARG A 342 27.46 -6.81 -57.67
CA ARG A 342 27.42 -5.76 -56.64
C ARG A 342 26.28 -5.96 -55.65
N LEU A 343 25.05 -6.17 -56.13
CA LEU A 343 23.89 -6.44 -55.27
C LEU A 343 24.05 -7.75 -54.47
N ALA A 344 24.66 -8.78 -55.08
CA ALA A 344 24.96 -10.04 -54.38
C ALA A 344 26.02 -9.88 -53.30
N ALA A 345 27.03 -9.04 -53.51
CA ALA A 345 28.02 -8.70 -52.49
C ALA A 345 27.39 -7.90 -51.34
N ASP A 346 26.54 -6.92 -51.65
CA ASP A 346 25.83 -6.10 -50.66
C ASP A 346 24.86 -6.95 -49.82
N LEU A 347 24.10 -7.86 -50.44
CA LEU A 347 23.22 -8.80 -49.73
C LEU A 347 24.00 -9.76 -48.81
N LYS A 348 25.12 -10.32 -49.27
CA LYS A 348 26.00 -11.16 -48.43
C LYS A 348 26.62 -10.37 -47.27
N ALA A 349 27.00 -9.12 -47.50
CA ALA A 349 27.53 -8.25 -46.45
C ALA A 349 26.48 -7.96 -45.37
N ILE A 350 25.23 -7.70 -45.76
CA ILE A 350 24.12 -7.51 -44.81
C ILE A 350 23.81 -8.83 -44.08
N GLN A 351 23.78 -9.97 -44.77
CA GLN A 351 23.55 -11.27 -44.14
C GLN A 351 24.60 -11.56 -43.06
N LYS A 352 25.88 -11.32 -43.33
CA LYS A 352 26.96 -11.49 -42.34
C LYS A 352 26.76 -10.57 -41.13
N LYS A 353 26.25 -9.35 -41.33
CA LYS A 353 25.91 -8.43 -40.23
C LYS A 353 24.71 -8.92 -39.41
N ILE A 354 23.71 -9.54 -40.04
CA ILE A 354 22.57 -10.16 -39.35
C ILE A 354 23.06 -11.33 -38.50
N ASP A 355 23.89 -12.22 -39.06
CA ASP A 355 24.41 -13.38 -38.35
C ASP A 355 25.31 -12.98 -37.16
N ALA A 356 26.12 -11.92 -37.33
CA ALA A 356 26.93 -11.36 -36.25
C ALA A 356 26.07 -10.77 -35.12
N ASN A 357 25.02 -10.00 -35.47
CA ASN A 357 24.07 -9.47 -34.49
C ASN A 357 23.32 -10.61 -33.77
N ASP A 358 22.92 -11.67 -34.48
CA ASP A 358 22.24 -12.82 -33.87
C ASP A 358 23.09 -13.54 -32.81
N LEU A 359 24.42 -13.62 -33.02
CA LEU A 359 25.35 -14.15 -32.01
C LEU A 359 25.44 -13.25 -30.77
N GLU A 360 25.57 -11.94 -30.97
CA GLU A 360 25.61 -10.96 -29.87
C GLU A 360 24.30 -10.95 -29.08
N LEU A 361 23.17 -10.96 -29.79
CA LEU A 361 21.82 -10.99 -29.22
C LEU A 361 21.58 -12.23 -28.37
N HIS A 362 22.06 -13.40 -28.81
CA HIS A 362 22.01 -14.61 -27.98
C HIS A 362 22.84 -14.48 -26.68
N GLY A 363 24.01 -13.85 -26.73
CA GLY A 363 24.83 -13.58 -25.55
C GLY A 363 24.13 -12.66 -24.55
N VAL A 364 23.55 -11.56 -25.03
CA VAL A 364 22.80 -10.58 -24.22
C VAL A 364 21.54 -11.22 -23.63
N GLN A 365 20.81 -12.03 -24.40
CA GLN A 365 19.63 -12.78 -23.90
C GLN A 365 19.97 -13.72 -22.74
N GLN A 366 21.07 -14.47 -22.82
CA GLN A 366 21.49 -15.35 -21.73
C GLN A 366 21.84 -14.55 -20.47
N ARG A 367 22.51 -13.41 -20.64
CA ARG A 367 22.85 -12.49 -19.53
C ARG A 367 21.58 -11.91 -18.90
N TYR A 368 20.60 -11.51 -19.72
CA TYR A 368 19.30 -11.02 -19.25
C TYR A 368 18.59 -12.07 -18.40
N LEU A 369 18.43 -13.30 -18.90
CA LEU A 369 17.74 -14.37 -18.18
C LEU A 369 18.42 -14.70 -16.85
N ARG A 370 19.76 -14.71 -16.82
CA ARG A 370 20.53 -14.92 -15.60
C ARG A 370 20.29 -13.80 -14.58
N LEU A 371 20.45 -12.54 -14.98
CA LEU A 371 20.24 -11.39 -14.11
C LEU A 371 18.78 -11.29 -13.64
N GLN A 372 17.82 -11.67 -14.47
CA GLN A 372 16.41 -11.72 -14.12
C GLN A 372 16.17 -12.74 -12.99
N SER A 373 16.74 -13.95 -13.10
CA SER A 373 16.67 -14.97 -12.04
C SER A 373 17.35 -14.51 -10.76
N GLU A 374 18.53 -13.89 -10.85
CA GLU A 374 19.27 -13.36 -9.69
C GLU A 374 18.50 -12.23 -9.00
N CYS A 375 17.87 -11.33 -9.77
CA CYS A 375 17.02 -10.25 -9.27
C CYS A 375 15.75 -10.78 -8.58
N GLN A 376 15.10 -11.80 -9.15
CA GLN A 376 13.95 -12.46 -8.51
C GLN A 376 14.34 -13.09 -7.17
N LEU A 377 15.48 -13.79 -7.12
CA LEU A 377 15.96 -14.40 -5.89
C LEU A 377 16.35 -13.35 -4.83
N ALA A 378 16.95 -12.23 -5.25
CA ALA A 378 17.24 -11.10 -4.36
C ALA A 378 15.96 -10.45 -3.80
N LYS A 379 14.91 -10.31 -4.63
CA LYS A 379 13.58 -9.83 -4.18
C LYS A 379 13.00 -10.73 -3.10
N VAL A 380 12.97 -12.04 -3.34
CA VAL A 380 12.47 -13.02 -2.36
C VAL A 380 13.24 -12.94 -1.05
N ARG A 381 14.59 -12.83 -1.10
CA ARG A 381 15.40 -12.65 0.12
C ARG A 381 15.02 -11.41 0.92
N VAL A 382 14.77 -10.28 0.26
CA VAL A 382 14.34 -9.04 0.93
C VAL A 382 12.97 -9.24 1.57
N GLU A 383 12.02 -9.86 0.86
CA GLU A 383 10.68 -10.16 1.37
C GLU A 383 10.72 -11.09 2.58
N GLU A 384 11.51 -12.17 2.54
CA GLU A 384 11.70 -13.10 3.65
C GLU A 384 12.27 -12.42 4.89
N MET A 385 13.29 -11.57 4.71
CA MET A 385 13.89 -10.80 5.82
C MET A 385 12.90 -9.81 6.42
N GLN A 386 12.10 -9.13 5.59
CA GLN A 386 11.06 -8.22 6.05
C GLN A 386 9.98 -8.98 6.84
N GLN A 387 9.48 -10.11 6.33
CA GLN A 387 8.51 -10.92 7.06
C GLN A 387 9.06 -11.43 8.39
N PHE A 388 10.34 -11.79 8.44
CA PHE A 388 10.98 -12.24 9.68
C PHE A 388 11.08 -11.09 10.71
N LYS A 389 11.41 -9.88 10.27
CA LYS A 389 11.38 -8.67 11.10
C LYS A 389 9.98 -8.39 11.65
N ASP A 390 8.97 -8.47 10.80
CA ASP A 390 7.58 -8.22 11.20
C ASP A 390 7.13 -9.23 12.26
N ARG A 391 7.43 -10.52 12.09
CA ARG A 391 7.15 -11.57 13.10
C ARG A 391 7.81 -11.31 14.45
N LEU A 392 9.07 -10.85 14.46
CA LEU A 392 9.75 -10.50 15.73
C LEU A 392 9.14 -9.26 16.38
N SER A 393 8.70 -8.30 15.58
CA SER A 393 8.01 -7.10 16.06
C SER A 393 6.66 -7.47 16.69
N ASP A 394 5.90 -8.38 16.05
CA ASP A 394 4.66 -8.92 16.58
C ASP A 394 4.89 -9.70 17.89
N GLN A 395 5.94 -10.53 17.96
CA GLN A 395 6.31 -11.24 19.19
C GLN A 395 6.63 -10.26 20.33
N MET A 396 7.33 -9.16 20.04
CA MET A 396 7.63 -8.12 21.03
C MET A 396 6.35 -7.48 21.58
N VAL A 397 5.40 -7.14 20.69
CA VAL A 397 4.11 -6.57 21.10
C VAL A 397 3.29 -7.56 21.91
N GLN A 398 3.24 -8.83 21.49
CA GLN A 398 2.52 -9.89 22.21
C GLN A 398 3.10 -10.10 23.61
N LEU A 399 4.42 -10.18 23.73
CA LEU A 399 5.11 -10.32 25.01
C LEU A 399 4.75 -9.16 25.94
N MET A 400 4.88 -7.91 25.48
CA MET A 400 4.51 -6.73 26.28
C MET A 400 3.05 -6.76 26.72
N LEU A 401 2.13 -7.18 25.85
CA LEU A 401 0.71 -7.26 26.19
C LEU A 401 0.42 -8.38 27.21
N GLU A 402 1.05 -9.55 27.05
CA GLU A 402 0.89 -10.69 27.95
C GLU A 402 1.45 -10.40 29.34
N THR A 403 2.65 -9.82 29.42
CA THR A 403 3.24 -9.43 30.70
C THR A 403 2.46 -8.31 31.37
N GLU A 404 1.95 -7.33 30.62
CA GLU A 404 1.05 -6.30 31.18
C GLU A 404 -0.23 -6.93 31.73
N ARG A 405 -0.84 -7.89 31.02
CA ARG A 405 -2.02 -8.63 31.49
C ARG A 405 -1.74 -9.40 32.78
N LEU A 406 -0.61 -10.11 32.83
CA LEU A 406 -0.18 -10.85 34.02
C LEU A 406 0.08 -9.91 35.19
N LYS A 407 0.79 -8.80 34.96
CA LYS A 407 1.04 -7.75 35.95
C LYS A 407 -0.25 -7.16 36.49
N ASN A 408 -1.20 -6.85 35.61
CA ASN A 408 -2.51 -6.31 35.97
C ASN A 408 -3.34 -7.30 36.81
N SER A 409 -3.36 -8.58 36.41
CA SER A 409 -4.05 -9.64 37.17
C SER A 409 -3.42 -9.85 38.54
N LYS A 410 -2.09 -9.92 38.60
CA LYS A 410 -1.34 -10.07 39.86
C LYS A 410 -1.55 -8.88 40.79
N MET A 411 -1.54 -7.66 40.25
CA MET A 411 -1.83 -6.44 41.00
C MET A 411 -3.22 -6.50 41.64
N GLN A 412 -4.26 -6.88 40.90
CA GLN A 412 -5.61 -7.05 41.46
C GLN A 412 -5.65 -8.09 42.57
N GLN A 413 -4.99 -9.24 42.40
CA GLN A 413 -4.91 -10.28 43.43
C GLN A 413 -4.20 -9.81 44.70
N LEU A 414 -3.06 -9.12 44.56
CA LEU A 414 -2.31 -8.60 45.70
C LEU A 414 -3.12 -7.57 46.50
N PHE A 415 -3.85 -6.69 45.81
CA PHE A 415 -4.71 -5.72 46.48
C PHE A 415 -5.91 -6.39 47.16
N ALA A 416 -6.54 -7.38 46.54
CA ALA A 416 -7.63 -8.14 47.16
C ALA A 416 -7.18 -8.83 48.47
N GLN A 417 -6.02 -9.50 48.45
CA GLN A 417 -5.45 -10.13 49.66
C GLN A 417 -5.17 -9.13 50.78
N VAL A 418 -4.67 -7.94 50.42
CA VAL A 418 -4.37 -6.89 51.40
C VAL A 418 -5.64 -6.30 51.99
N ASP A 419 -6.64 -6.05 51.15
CA ASP A 419 -7.91 -5.47 51.60
C ASP A 419 -8.69 -6.49 52.47
N GLU A 420 -8.66 -7.80 52.15
CA GLU A 420 -9.21 -8.88 53.00
C GLU A 420 -8.54 -8.94 54.40
N VAL A 421 -7.20 -8.83 54.45
CA VAL A 421 -6.47 -8.84 55.73
C VAL A 421 -6.79 -7.61 56.58
N ASN A 422 -6.99 -6.44 55.97
CA ASN A 422 -7.36 -5.23 56.68
C ASN A 422 -8.80 -5.34 57.24
N GLU A 423 -9.74 -5.87 56.46
CA GLU A 423 -11.13 -6.09 56.92
C GLU A 423 -11.20 -7.09 58.10
N ALA A 424 -10.34 -8.11 58.10
CA ALA A 424 -10.22 -9.08 59.19
C ALA A 424 -9.54 -8.53 60.46
N GLN A 425 -8.79 -7.43 60.36
CA GLN A 425 -8.17 -6.76 61.51
C GLN A 425 -9.08 -5.68 62.13
N GLU A 426 -10.06 -5.18 61.38
CA GLU A 426 -11.03 -4.17 61.85
C GLU A 426 -12.32 -4.79 62.41
N SER A 427 -12.55 -6.10 62.20
CA SER A 427 -13.66 -6.90 62.76
C SER A 427 -13.27 -7.57 64.07
#